data_AF-Q0FW02-F1
#
_entry.id   AF-Q0FW02-F1
#
_cell.length_a   1.000
_cell.length_b   1.000
_cell.length_c   1.000
_cell.angle_alpha   90.00
_cell.angle_beta   90.00
_cell.angle_gamma   90.00
#
_symmetry.space_group_name_H-M   'P 1'
#
loop_
_entity.id
_entity.type
_entity.pdbx_description
1 polymer ?
#
loop_
_entity_poly.entity_id
_entity_poly.type
_entity_poly.pdbx_seq_one_letter_code
_entity_poly.pdbx_strand_id
1 'polypeptide(L)'
;MNIYTPRNIEEVQYSLPAQMALSVLGKGNGFTAHKAILDGEIDLGPGSEVRDMLEKVKIEISPELDASYPYFVADVTVHFKDGTSQHIFEEQSKGSPKKPFTPEEHMTKLDDLTVAFIGKAQADRLWAMVEEMKPDRPASEVTALLLAGA
;
A
#
# COMPACT_ATOMS: atom_id res chain seq x y z
N MET A 1 -6.54 -17.94 -11.36
CA MET A 1 -6.70 -16.81 -10.42
C MET A 1 -7.24 -15.63 -11.22
N ASN A 2 -8.37 -15.04 -10.83
CA ASN A 2 -8.96 -13.90 -11.55
C ASN A 2 -8.63 -12.61 -10.79
N ILE A 3 -7.73 -11.79 -11.34
CA ILE A 3 -7.31 -10.53 -10.72
C ILE A 3 -8.43 -9.47 -10.72
N TYR A 4 -9.55 -9.68 -11.41
CA TYR A 4 -10.67 -8.74 -11.42
C TYR A 4 -11.76 -9.08 -10.40
N THR A 5 -11.65 -10.21 -9.71
CA THR A 5 -12.65 -10.63 -8.72
C THR A 5 -11.97 -11.15 -7.45
N PRO A 6 -11.13 -10.34 -6.78
CA PRO A 6 -10.50 -10.77 -5.53
C PRO A 6 -11.56 -10.91 -4.43
N ARG A 7 -11.47 -11.99 -3.66
CA ARG A 7 -12.45 -12.37 -2.62
C ARG A 7 -11.87 -12.36 -1.21
N ASN A 8 -10.55 -12.26 -1.09
CA ASN A 8 -9.85 -12.24 0.19
C ASN A 8 -8.59 -11.37 0.08
N ILE A 9 -7.96 -11.10 1.22
CA ILE A 9 -6.79 -10.22 1.34
C ILE A 9 -5.57 -10.71 0.54
N GLU A 10 -5.39 -12.03 0.35
CA GLU A 10 -4.30 -12.57 -0.46
C GLU A 10 -4.55 -12.27 -1.95
N GLU A 11 -5.76 -12.52 -2.44
CA GLU A 11 -6.16 -12.22 -3.82
C GLU A 11 -6.08 -10.70 -4.11
N VAL A 12 -6.41 -9.84 -3.13
CA VAL A 12 -6.28 -8.38 -3.24
C VAL A 12 -4.83 -7.95 -3.41
N GLN A 13 -3.90 -8.54 -2.66
CA GLN A 13 -2.47 -8.21 -2.75
C GLN A 13 -1.87 -8.51 -4.12
N TYR A 14 -2.40 -9.52 -4.83
CA TYR A 14 -1.95 -9.89 -6.18
C TYR A 14 -2.85 -9.33 -7.31
N SER A 15 -3.82 -8.48 -6.98
CA SER A 15 -4.75 -7.88 -7.94
C SER A 15 -4.35 -6.44 -8.26
N LEU A 16 -3.59 -6.24 -9.35
CA LEU A 16 -3.30 -4.89 -9.85
C LEU A 16 -4.57 -4.03 -10.07
N PRO A 17 -5.69 -4.55 -10.62
CA PRO A 17 -6.91 -3.76 -10.76
C PRO A 17 -7.49 -3.28 -9.43
N ALA A 18 -7.49 -4.14 -8.40
CA ALA A 18 -7.98 -3.75 -7.08
C ALA A 18 -7.06 -2.72 -6.42
N GLN A 19 -5.74 -2.93 -6.48
CA GLN A 19 -4.76 -1.98 -5.95
C GLN A 19 -4.88 -0.60 -6.62
N MET A 20 -5.12 -0.56 -7.93
CA MET A 20 -5.36 0.72 -8.63
C MET A 20 -6.68 1.36 -8.24
N ALA A 21 -7.76 0.58 -8.09
CA ALA A 21 -9.05 1.09 -7.65
C ALA A 21 -8.97 1.72 -6.25
N LEU A 22 -8.32 1.05 -5.30
CA LEU A 22 -8.11 1.55 -3.94
C LEU A 22 -7.31 2.86 -3.93
N SER A 23 -6.23 2.95 -4.72
CA SER A 23 -5.43 4.17 -4.88
C SER A 23 -6.24 5.35 -5.43
N VAL A 24 -6.98 5.13 -6.53
CA VAL A 24 -7.78 6.18 -7.18
C VAL A 24 -8.88 6.70 -6.26
N LEU A 25 -9.48 5.82 -5.45
CA LEU A 25 -10.51 6.18 -4.48
C LEU A 25 -9.95 6.81 -3.19
N GLY A 26 -8.62 7.00 -3.09
CA GLY A 26 -7.97 7.57 -1.91
C GLY A 26 -7.98 6.66 -0.68
N LYS A 27 -8.28 5.37 -0.85
CA LYS A 27 -8.24 4.37 0.23
C LYS A 27 -6.82 3.93 0.54
N GLY A 28 -5.93 4.02 -0.45
CA GLY A 28 -4.53 3.61 -0.35
C GLY A 28 -4.33 2.09 -0.43
N ASN A 29 -3.07 1.67 -0.49
CA ASN A 29 -2.64 0.27 -0.61
C ASN A 29 -1.76 -0.16 0.59
N GLY A 30 -1.93 0.52 1.72
CA GLY A 30 -1.24 0.21 2.97
C GLY A 30 -1.89 -0.94 3.75
N PHE A 31 -1.30 -1.26 4.89
CA PHE A 31 -1.83 -2.24 5.82
C PHE A 31 -3.25 -1.89 6.28
N THR A 32 -3.50 -0.62 6.63
CA THR A 32 -4.83 -0.19 7.12
C THR A 32 -5.92 -0.46 6.08
N ALA A 33 -5.67 -0.19 4.80
CA ALA A 33 -6.64 -0.45 3.74
C ALA A 33 -6.94 -1.94 3.60
N HIS A 34 -5.91 -2.78 3.64
CA HIS A 34 -6.09 -4.24 3.56
C HIS A 34 -6.77 -4.82 4.81
N LYS A 35 -6.48 -4.27 5.99
CA LYS A 35 -7.15 -4.63 7.24
C LYS A 35 -8.63 -4.23 7.22
N ALA A 36 -8.95 -3.04 6.72
CA ALA A 36 -10.32 -2.59 6.54
C ALA A 36 -11.12 -3.48 5.57
N ILE A 37 -10.49 -4.04 4.53
CA ILE A 37 -11.10 -5.08 3.69
C ILE A 37 -11.37 -6.35 4.51
N LEU A 38 -10.37 -6.81 5.28
CA LEU A 38 -10.50 -8.02 6.10
C LEU A 38 -11.62 -7.89 7.15
N ASP A 39 -11.76 -6.71 7.73
CA ASP A 39 -12.78 -6.40 8.75
C ASP A 39 -14.17 -6.13 8.14
N GLY A 40 -14.27 -6.04 6.80
CA GLY A 40 -15.51 -5.75 6.10
C GLY A 40 -15.91 -4.27 6.06
N GLU A 41 -15.00 -3.36 6.44
CA GLU A 41 -15.19 -1.91 6.35
C GLU A 41 -15.04 -1.38 4.91
N ILE A 42 -14.20 -2.04 4.10
CA ILE A 42 -14.10 -1.81 2.65
C ILE A 42 -14.71 -3.01 1.94
N ASP A 43 -15.84 -2.77 1.26
CA ASP A 43 -16.50 -3.78 0.43
C ASP A 43 -15.86 -3.88 -0.96
N LEU A 44 -15.66 -5.11 -1.43
CA LEU A 44 -15.18 -5.46 -2.77
C LEU A 44 -16.26 -6.14 -3.62
N GLY A 45 -17.43 -6.36 -3.05
CA GLY A 45 -18.56 -7.04 -3.66
C GLY A 45 -19.25 -6.23 -4.75
N PRO A 46 -20.18 -6.88 -5.50
CA PRO A 46 -20.98 -6.21 -6.52
C PRO A 46 -21.71 -4.97 -5.99
N GLY A 47 -21.60 -3.85 -6.71
CA GLY A 47 -22.24 -2.58 -6.34
C GLY A 47 -21.47 -1.73 -5.33
N SER A 48 -20.30 -2.19 -4.86
CA SER A 48 -19.38 -1.35 -4.08
C SER A 48 -18.62 -0.36 -4.97
N GLU A 49 -18.21 0.78 -4.41
CA GLU A 49 -17.44 1.78 -5.14
C GLU A 49 -16.08 1.24 -5.63
N VAL A 50 -15.45 0.35 -4.85
CA VAL A 50 -14.18 -0.28 -5.22
C VAL A 50 -14.39 -1.20 -6.41
N ARG A 51 -15.47 -1.98 -6.40
CA ARG A 51 -15.83 -2.84 -7.53
C ARG A 51 -16.08 -2.04 -8.80
N ASP A 52 -16.87 -0.98 -8.70
CA ASP A 52 -17.21 -0.10 -9.84
C ASP A 52 -15.98 0.61 -10.42
N MET A 53 -14.97 0.90 -9.61
CA MET A 53 -13.71 1.47 -10.07
C MET A 53 -12.80 0.40 -10.68
N LEU A 54 -12.68 -0.76 -10.01
CA LEU A 54 -11.89 -1.90 -10.46
C LEU A 54 -12.30 -2.35 -11.86
N GLU A 55 -13.59 -2.42 -12.16
CA GLU A 55 -14.11 -2.82 -13.47
C GLU A 55 -13.76 -1.85 -14.62
N LYS A 56 -13.30 -0.64 -14.28
CA LYS A 56 -12.82 0.37 -15.26
C LYS A 56 -11.32 0.26 -15.53
N VAL A 57 -10.57 -0.44 -14.67
CA VAL A 57 -9.13 -0.64 -14.86
C VAL A 57 -8.91 -1.68 -15.95
N LYS A 58 -8.07 -1.36 -16.93
CA LYS A 58 -7.64 -2.29 -17.98
C LYS A 58 -6.13 -2.46 -17.90
N ILE A 59 -5.67 -3.70 -17.98
CA ILE A 59 -4.26 -4.03 -17.98
C ILE A 59 -3.87 -4.45 -19.40
N GLU A 60 -2.82 -3.82 -19.90
CA GLU A 60 -2.20 -4.14 -21.18
C GLU A 60 -0.78 -4.62 -20.94
N ILE A 61 -0.38 -5.67 -21.66
CA ILE A 61 1.00 -6.17 -21.61
C ILE A 61 1.77 -5.45 -22.71
N SER A 62 2.90 -4.83 -22.36
CA SER A 62 3.75 -4.08 -23.29
C SER A 62 5.12 -4.74 -23.44
N PRO A 63 5.34 -5.52 -24.52
CA PRO A 63 6.65 -6.11 -24.80
C PRO A 63 7.77 -5.09 -24.99
N GLU A 64 7.41 -3.87 -25.40
CA GLU A 64 8.37 -2.76 -25.54
C GLU A 64 8.90 -2.32 -24.18
N LEU A 65 8.02 -2.11 -23.20
CA LEU A 65 8.43 -1.77 -21.84
C LEU A 65 9.25 -2.89 -21.20
N ASP A 66 8.85 -4.15 -21.42
CA ASP A 66 9.61 -5.32 -20.94
C ASP A 66 11.03 -5.39 -21.53
N ALA A 67 11.21 -4.96 -22.78
CA ALA A 67 12.52 -4.93 -23.44
C ALA A 67 13.37 -3.73 -23.01
N SER A 68 12.74 -2.58 -22.77
CA SER A 68 13.43 -1.34 -22.39
C SER A 68 13.83 -1.28 -20.92
N TYR A 69 13.08 -1.94 -20.03
CA TYR A 69 13.28 -1.87 -18.59
C TYR A 69 13.51 -3.26 -17.99
N PRO A 70 14.70 -3.54 -17.42
CA PRO A 70 14.98 -4.82 -16.76
C PRO A 70 14.31 -4.96 -15.37
N TYR A 71 13.30 -4.13 -15.08
CA TYR A 71 12.54 -4.06 -13.84
C TYR A 71 11.12 -3.55 -14.13
N PHE A 72 10.20 -3.74 -13.18
CA PHE A 72 8.81 -3.32 -13.35
C PHE A 72 8.68 -1.79 -13.41
N VAL A 73 7.95 -1.32 -14.41
CA VAL A 73 7.51 0.07 -14.57
C VAL A 73 5.98 0.12 -14.68
N ALA A 74 5.40 1.29 -14.45
CA ALA A 74 3.99 1.52 -14.68
C ALA A 74 3.80 2.63 -15.72
N ASP A 75 3.05 2.31 -16.78
CA ASP A 75 2.57 3.27 -17.76
C ASP A 75 1.04 3.31 -17.69
N VAL A 76 0.48 4.45 -17.28
CA VAL A 76 -0.93 4.60 -16.96
C VAL A 76 -1.52 5.79 -17.69
N THR A 77 -2.61 5.56 -18.41
CA THR A 77 -3.47 6.63 -18.93
C THR A 77 -4.81 6.63 -18.19
N VAL A 78 -5.14 7.77 -17.58
CA VAL A 78 -6.42 8.00 -16.92
C VAL A 78 -7.32 8.82 -17.84
N HIS A 79 -8.54 8.34 -18.08
CA HIS A 79 -9.55 9.07 -18.84
C HIS A 79 -10.64 9.61 -17.91
N PHE A 80 -10.87 10.92 -17.96
CA PHE A 80 -11.85 11.61 -17.13
C PHE A 80 -13.20 11.75 -17.84
N LYS A 81 -14.27 11.97 -17.07
CA LYS A 81 -15.63 12.09 -17.59
C LYS A 81 -15.85 13.30 -18.50
N ASP A 82 -15.05 14.35 -18.35
CA ASP A 82 -15.08 15.53 -19.21
C ASP A 82 -14.38 15.31 -20.57
N GLY A 83 -13.90 14.09 -20.82
CA GLY A 83 -13.19 13.71 -22.03
C GLY A 83 -11.69 14.00 -22.01
N THR A 84 -11.18 14.65 -20.96
CA THR A 84 -9.74 14.86 -20.79
C THR A 84 -9.04 13.56 -20.39
N SER A 85 -7.71 13.53 -20.53
CA SER A 85 -6.89 12.41 -20.08
C SER A 85 -5.59 12.89 -19.48
N GLN A 86 -5.06 12.09 -18.55
CA GLN A 86 -3.74 12.29 -17.98
C GLN A 86 -2.90 11.03 -18.20
N HIS A 87 -1.69 11.23 -18.72
CA HIS A 87 -0.67 10.21 -18.83
C HIS A 87 0.28 10.28 -17.64
N ILE A 88 0.62 9.13 -17.07
CA ILE A 88 1.51 8.99 -15.91
C ILE A 88 2.44 7.82 -16.20
N PHE A 89 3.73 8.09 -16.24
CA PHE A 89 4.76 7.07 -16.29
C PHE A 89 5.54 7.06 -14.97
N GLU A 90 5.60 5.91 -14.32
CA GLU A 90 6.37 5.70 -13.09
C GLU A 90 7.41 4.61 -13.34
N GLU A 91 8.67 5.02 -13.49
CA GLU A 91 9.80 4.12 -13.72
C GLU A 91 10.21 3.39 -12.43
N GLN A 92 10.10 4.04 -11.27
CA GLN A 92 10.57 3.51 -10.00
C GLN A 92 9.54 3.76 -8.90
N SER A 93 9.05 2.69 -8.28
CA SER A 93 8.15 2.82 -7.15
C SER A 93 8.83 3.54 -5.98
N LYS A 94 8.06 4.39 -5.31
CA LYS A 94 8.48 5.06 -4.08
C LYS A 94 8.71 4.01 -2.98
N GLY A 95 9.83 4.13 -2.27
CA GLY A 95 10.31 3.15 -1.29
C GLY A 95 11.32 2.14 -1.87
N SER A 96 11.57 2.14 -3.18
CA SER A 96 12.67 1.38 -3.78
C SER A 96 14.04 1.96 -3.38
N PRO A 97 15.14 1.19 -3.49
CA PRO A 97 16.49 1.73 -3.24
C PRO A 97 16.84 2.94 -4.11
N LYS A 98 16.26 3.03 -5.32
CA LYS A 98 16.48 4.14 -6.26
C LYS A 98 15.60 5.36 -5.98
N LYS A 99 14.45 5.18 -5.31
CA LYS A 99 13.51 6.23 -4.93
C LYS A 99 13.06 6.01 -3.49
N PRO A 100 13.96 6.14 -2.49
CA PRO A 100 13.64 5.81 -1.11
C PRO A 100 12.57 6.75 -0.53
N PHE A 101 11.92 6.30 0.53
CA PHE A 101 11.08 7.17 1.34
C PHE A 101 11.93 8.27 2.01
N THR A 102 11.35 9.45 2.18
CA THR A 102 11.84 10.43 3.15
C THR A 102 11.62 9.87 4.56
N PRO A 103 12.30 10.42 5.58
CA PRO A 103 12.04 10.02 6.97
C PRO A 103 10.56 10.12 7.38
N GLU A 104 9.88 11.19 6.97
CA GLU A 104 8.46 11.42 7.27
C GLU A 104 7.54 10.37 6.61
N GLU A 105 7.81 10.03 5.34
CA GLU A 105 7.05 9.00 4.63
C GLU A 105 7.32 7.61 5.21
N HIS A 106 8.56 7.35 5.63
CA HIS A 106 8.92 6.11 6.32
C HIS A 106 8.17 5.99 7.65
N MET A 107 8.13 7.06 8.44
CA MET A 107 7.35 7.09 9.68
C MET A 107 5.86 6.91 9.44
N THR A 108 5.30 7.53 8.40
CA THR A 108 3.89 7.33 8.01
C THR A 108 3.60 5.85 7.72
N LYS A 109 4.51 5.16 7.03
CA LYS A 109 4.41 3.72 6.77
C LYS A 109 4.50 2.88 8.05
N LEU A 110 5.36 3.26 9.00
CA LEU A 110 5.48 2.58 10.28
C LEU A 110 4.24 2.79 11.15
N ASP A 111 3.66 3.99 11.13
CA ASP A 111 2.41 4.31 11.81
C ASP A 111 1.24 3.48 11.27
N ASP A 112 1.13 3.33 9.94
CA ASP A 112 0.14 2.46 9.26
C ASP A 112 0.19 1.00 9.74
N LEU A 113 1.37 0.53 10.19
CA LEU A 113 1.56 -0.83 10.69
C LEU A 113 1.34 -0.98 12.20
N THR A 114 1.42 0.09 12.98
CA THR A 114 1.54 -0.01 14.45
C THR A 114 0.45 0.69 15.21
N VAL A 115 0.00 1.87 14.77
CA VAL A 115 -0.91 2.73 15.56
C VAL A 115 -2.23 2.02 15.86
N ALA A 116 -2.77 1.24 14.93
CA ALA A 116 -4.00 0.50 15.11
C ALA A 116 -3.93 -0.57 16.23
N PHE A 117 -2.73 -1.02 16.61
CA PHE A 117 -2.54 -2.12 17.57
C PHE A 117 -2.01 -1.66 18.92
N ILE A 118 -1.02 -0.76 18.91
CA ILE A 118 -0.31 -0.32 20.11
C ILE A 118 -0.54 1.17 20.43
N GLY A 119 -1.19 1.91 19.54
CA GLY A 119 -1.42 3.35 19.69
C GLY A 119 -0.18 4.20 19.39
N LYS A 120 -0.41 5.46 19.03
CA LYS A 120 0.64 6.38 18.55
C LYS A 120 1.75 6.61 19.57
N ALA A 121 1.42 6.83 20.83
CA ALA A 121 2.41 7.11 21.88
C ALA A 121 3.34 5.90 22.15
N GLN A 122 2.83 4.68 22.02
CA GLN A 122 3.64 3.47 22.18
C GLN A 122 4.48 3.21 20.92
N ALA A 123 3.90 3.37 19.73
CA ALA A 123 4.61 3.29 18.45
C ALA A 123 5.78 4.28 18.38
N ASP A 124 5.58 5.52 18.81
CA ASP A 124 6.64 6.54 18.83
C ASP A 124 7.80 6.15 19.75
N ARG A 125 7.51 5.59 20.92
CA ARG A 125 8.55 5.05 21.82
C ARG A 125 9.29 3.87 21.17
N LEU A 126 8.56 2.97 20.51
CA LEU A 126 9.16 1.81 19.84
C LEU A 126 10.12 2.27 18.73
N TRP A 127 9.69 3.18 17.88
CA TRP A 127 10.51 3.65 16.76
C TRP A 127 11.68 4.51 17.20
N ALA A 128 11.52 5.33 18.25
CA ALA A 128 12.64 6.03 18.86
C ALA A 128 13.72 5.06 19.40
N MET A 129 13.31 3.94 20.01
CA MET A 129 14.26 2.90 20.44
C MET A 129 14.98 2.24 19.26
N VAL A 130 14.28 1.96 18.17
CA VAL A 130 14.87 1.36 16.97
C VAL A 130 15.87 2.32 16.32
N GLU A 131 15.53 3.60 16.21
CA GLU A 131 16.38 4.63 15.60
C GLU A 131 17.68 4.87 16.38
N GLU A 132 17.64 4.76 17.71
CA GLU A 132 18.84 4.87 18.55
C GLU A 132 19.88 3.78 18.23
N MET A 133 19.45 2.65 17.63
CA MET A 133 20.33 1.54 17.23
C MET A 133 21.27 1.08 18.35
N LYS A 134 20.81 1.13 19.60
CA LYS A 134 21.60 0.81 20.79
C LYS A 134 21.80 -0.71 20.95
N PRO A 135 23.00 -1.26 20.67
CA PRO A 135 23.18 -2.71 20.55
C PRO A 135 23.23 -3.45 21.89
N ASP A 136 23.50 -2.76 22.99
CA ASP A 136 23.55 -3.29 24.35
C ASP A 136 22.20 -3.20 25.10
N ARG A 137 21.15 -2.66 24.45
CA ARG A 137 19.81 -2.62 25.03
C ARG A 137 19.28 -4.05 25.26
N PRO A 138 18.76 -4.37 26.45
CA PRO A 138 18.06 -5.62 26.67
C PRO A 138 16.87 -5.76 25.71
N ALA A 139 16.82 -6.87 24.96
CA ALA A 139 15.73 -7.12 24.01
C ALA A 139 14.34 -7.04 24.65
N SER A 140 14.24 -7.36 25.95
CA SER A 140 13.02 -7.23 26.75
C SER A 140 12.44 -5.81 26.80
N GLU A 141 13.29 -4.77 26.73
CA GLU A 141 12.81 -3.38 26.70
C GLU A 141 12.07 -3.07 25.40
N VAL A 142 12.58 -3.58 24.27
CA VAL A 142 11.94 -3.40 22.96
C VAL A 142 10.68 -4.25 22.86
N THR A 143 10.73 -5.53 23.27
CA THR A 143 9.59 -6.43 23.14
C THR A 143 8.44 -6.09 24.08
N ALA A 144 8.71 -5.41 25.20
CA ALA A 144 7.65 -4.87 26.06
C ALA A 144 6.73 -3.91 25.30
N LEU A 145 7.27 -3.12 24.36
CA LEU A 145 6.49 -2.19 23.52
C LEU A 145 5.74 -2.87 22.37
N LEU A 146 5.80 -4.20 22.21
CA LEU A 146 5.02 -4.93 21.22
C LEU A 146 3.65 -5.41 21.76
N LEU A 147 3.43 -5.31 23.07
CA LEU A 147 2.17 -5.65 23.72
C LEU A 147 1.29 -4.41 23.87
N ALA A 148 0.02 -4.48 23.49
CA ALA A 148 -0.89 -3.33 23.58
C ALA A 148 -1.00 -2.82 25.04
N GLY A 149 -0.84 -1.50 25.23
CA GLY A 149 -1.02 -0.82 26.51
C GLY A 149 0.23 -0.78 27.42
N ALA A 150 1.42 -0.95 26.85
CA ALA A 150 2.71 -0.80 27.54
C ALA A 150 3.16 0.68 27.64
#